data_AF-A0A968PJQ9-F1
#
_entry.id   AF-A0A968PJQ9-F1
#
_cell.length_a   1.000
_cell.length_b   1.000
_cell.length_c   1.000
_cell.angle_alpha   90.00
_cell.angle_beta   90.00
_cell.angle_gamma   90.00
#
_symmetry.space_group_name_H-M   'P 1'
#
loop_
_entity.id
_entity.type
_entity.pdbx_description
1 polymer ?
#
loop_
_entity_poly.entity_id
_entity_poly.type
_entity_poly.pdbx_seq_one_letter_code
_entity_poly.pdbx_strand_id
1 'polypeptide(L)' 'MPETIKYVLSEDQMPTAWYNIQADLPTPLPPPLHPATHQPLGPHDLAPLFPMELIKQEVSQERTIDIPE' A
#
# COMPACT_ATOMS: atom_id res chain seq x y z
N MET A 1 -19.43 -35.69 -3.72
CA MET A 1 -18.34 -34.69 -3.81
C MET A 1 -17.78 -34.55 -2.42
N PRO A 2 -16.46 -34.57 -2.19
CA PRO A 2 -15.96 -34.35 -0.84
C PRO A 2 -16.35 -32.93 -0.40
N GLU A 3 -17.09 -32.81 0.71
CA GLU A 3 -17.47 -31.54 1.32
C GLU A 3 -16.24 -30.92 2.02
N THR A 4 -15.28 -30.44 1.23
CA THR A 4 -14.11 -29.72 1.77
C THR A 4 -14.55 -28.31 2.20
N ILE A 5 -14.61 -28.08 3.51
CA ILE A 5 -15.04 -26.80 4.11
C ILE A 5 -13.88 -25.87 4.49
N LYS A 6 -12.64 -26.34 4.39
CA LYS A 6 -11.43 -25.59 4.77
C LYS A 6 -10.30 -25.86 3.78
N TYR A 7 -9.62 -24.79 3.39
CA TYR A 7 -8.38 -24.82 2.63
C TYR A 7 -7.29 -24.15 3.46
N VAL A 8 -6.18 -24.85 3.67
CA VAL A 8 -5.00 -24.32 4.36
C VAL A 8 -3.90 -24.16 3.33
N LEU A 9 -3.30 -22.99 3.29
CA LEU A 9 -2.12 -22.72 2.47
C LEU A 9 -0.88 -23.08 3.27
N SER A 10 0.11 -23.67 2.61
CA SER A 10 1.43 -23.92 3.20
C SER A 10 2.30 -22.67 3.16
N GLU A 11 3.40 -22.66 3.92
CA GLU A 11 4.29 -21.49 4.04
C GLU A 11 4.95 -21.10 2.70
N ASP A 12 5.22 -22.06 1.81
CA ASP A 12 5.71 -21.82 0.45
C ASP A 12 4.69 -21.10 -0.45
N GLN A 13 3.43 -21.01 -0.02
CA GLN A 13 2.37 -20.27 -0.69
C GLN A 13 2.13 -18.88 -0.07
N MET A 14 2.94 -18.46 0.90
CA MET A 14 2.86 -17.10 1.43
C MET A 14 3.14 -16.08 0.32
N PRO A 15 2.32 -15.03 0.20
CA PRO A 15 2.62 -13.93 -0.71
C PRO A 15 3.97 -13.31 -0.37
N THR A 16 4.76 -12.98 -1.38
CA THR A 16 6.06 -12.30 -1.24
C THR A 16 5.98 -10.81 -1.51
N ALA A 17 4.79 -10.29 -1.83
CA ALA A 17 4.57 -8.89 -2.15
C ALA A 17 3.16 -8.43 -1.78
N TRP A 18 3.02 -7.16 -1.42
CA TRP A 18 1.75 -6.47 -1.28
C TRP A 18 1.24 -5.99 -2.64
N TYR A 19 -0.08 -6.03 -2.84
CA TYR A 19 -0.74 -5.48 -4.01
C TYR A 19 -1.30 -4.09 -3.71
N ASN A 20 -0.98 -3.13 -4.57
CA ASN A 20 -1.43 -1.75 -4.46
C ASN A 20 -2.54 -1.47 -5.48
N ILE A 21 -3.76 -1.28 -4.98
CA ILE A 21 -4.94 -1.02 -5.81
C ILE A 21 -4.85 0.33 -6.54
N GLN A 22 -4.05 1.30 -6.09
CA GLN A 22 -3.94 2.61 -6.73
C GLN A 22 -3.50 2.50 -8.19
N ALA A 23 -2.66 1.51 -8.52
CA ALA A 23 -2.18 1.26 -9.87
C ALA A 23 -3.28 0.83 -10.86
N ASP A 24 -4.46 0.44 -10.37
CA ASP A 24 -5.60 -0.04 -11.15
C ASP A 24 -6.83 0.87 -11.04
N LEU A 25 -6.76 1.97 -10.29
CA LEU A 25 -7.85 2.92 -10.22
C LEU A 25 -8.01 3.64 -11.57
N PRO A 26 -9.25 3.91 -12.03
CA PRO A 26 -9.48 4.57 -13.31
C PRO A 26 -8.96 6.02 -13.34
N THR A 27 -8.84 6.65 -12.17
CA THR A 27 -8.23 7.95 -11.95
C THR A 27 -7.45 7.93 -10.64
N PRO A 28 -6.33 8.67 -10.52
CA PRO A 28 -5.59 8.76 -9.27
C PRO A 28 -6.44 9.30 -8.13
N LEU A 29 -6.16 8.84 -6.91
CA LEU A 29 -6.77 9.42 -5.71
C LEU A 29 -6.29 10.87 -5.55
N PRO A 30 -7.17 11.79 -5.12
CA PRO A 30 -6.73 13.13 -4.77
C PRO A 30 -5.74 13.06 -3.61
N PRO A 31 -4.66 13.85 -3.62
CA PRO A 31 -3.69 13.86 -2.54
C PRO A 31 -4.34 14.35 -1.24
N PRO A 32 -3.92 13.82 -0.08
CA PRO A 32 -4.39 14.33 1.20
C PRO A 32 -3.93 15.79 1.38
N LEU A 33 -4.76 16.60 2.05
CA LEU A 33 -4.49 18.02 2.24
C LEU A 33 -3.88 18.29 3.62
N HIS A 34 -2.96 19.25 3.67
CA HIS A 34 -2.38 19.72 4.91
C HIS A 34 -3.45 20.49 5.73
N PRO A 35 -3.66 20.17 7.02
CA PRO A 35 -4.79 20.70 7.79
C PRO A 35 -4.74 22.22 7.99
N ALA A 36 -3.56 22.84 8.00
CA ALA A 36 -3.42 24.30 8.14
C ALA A 36 -3.50 25.09 6.82
N THR A 37 -2.87 24.60 5.74
CA THR A 37 -2.73 25.35 4.47
C THR A 37 -3.77 24.94 3.43
N HIS A 38 -4.42 23.78 3.64
CA HIS A 38 -5.33 23.13 2.71
C HIS A 38 -4.71 22.87 1.33
N GLN A 39 -3.38 22.83 1.25
CA GLN A 39 -2.64 22.44 0.05
C GLN A 39 -2.32 20.94 0.10
N PRO A 40 -2.10 20.28 -1.05
CA PRO A 40 -1.65 18.89 -1.10
C PRO A 40 -0.41 18.64 -0.24
N LEU A 41 -0.41 17.57 0.55
CA LEU A 41 0.73 17.15 1.37
C LEU A 41 1.88 16.67 0.47
N GLY A 42 3.09 17.10 0.81
CA GLY A 42 4.32 16.52 0.27
C GLY A 42 4.94 15.49 1.23
N PRO A 43 5.95 14.73 0.78
CA PRO A 43 6.69 13.78 1.63
C PRO A 43 7.33 14.44 2.87
N HIS A 44 7.72 15.71 2.76
CA HIS A 44 8.34 16.46 3.86
C HIS A 44 7.35 16.75 5.00
N ASP A 45 6.06 16.89 4.70
CA ASP A 45 5.02 17.12 5.70
C ASP A 45 4.72 15.83 6.50
N LEU A 46 5.00 14.67 5.89
CA LEU A 46 4.81 13.35 6.49
C LEU A 46 6.04 12.85 7.26
N ALA A 47 7.24 13.32 6.90
CA ALA A 47 8.51 12.86 7.48
C ALA A 47 8.61 12.97 9.02
N PRO A 48 8.02 13.98 9.69
CA PRO A 48 8.01 14.02 11.16
C PRO A 48 7.09 12.97 11.81
N LEU A 49 6.14 12.42 11.06
CA LEU A 49 5.09 11.53 11.56
C LEU A 49 5.37 10.06 11.25
N PHE A 50 6.00 9.79 10.10
CA PHE A 50 6.16 8.45 9.57
C PHE A 50 7.60 8.17 9.12
N PRO A 51 8.08 6.92 9.27
CA PRO A 51 9.31 6.45 8.63
C PRO A 51 9.26 6.63 7.11
N MET A 52 10.42 6.89 6.51
CA MET A 52 10.54 7.12 5.07
C MET A 52 9.99 5.97 4.21
N GLU A 53 10.16 4.72 4.64
CA GLU A 53 9.64 3.57 3.89
C GLU A 53 8.11 3.54 3.83
N LEU A 54 7.41 3.93 4.89
CA LEU A 54 5.95 4.03 4.86
C LEU A 54 5.49 5.17 3.95
N ILE A 55 6.21 6.29 3.95
CA ILE A 55 5.92 7.43 3.07
C ILE A 55 6.10 7.03 1.60
N LYS A 56 7.15 6.27 1.27
CA LYS A 56 7.37 5.75 -0.08
C LYS A 56 6.23 4.84 -0.53
N GLN A 57 5.73 3.97 0.35
CA GLN A 57 4.59 3.11 0.04
C GLN A 57 3.32 3.91 -0.20
N GLU A 58 3.04 4.92 0.62
CA GLU A 58 1.85 5.79 0.50
C GLU A 58 1.78 6.51 -0.86
N VAL A 59 2.94 7.00 -1.35
CA VAL A 59 3.01 7.72 -2.62
C VAL A 59 3.29 6.82 -3.83
N SER A 60 3.45 5.51 -3.62
CA SER A 60 3.78 4.56 -4.69
C SER A 60 2.61 4.36 -5.66
N GLN A 61 2.95 4.32 -6.95
CA GLN A 61 2.05 3.94 -8.04
C GLN A 61 2.41 2.56 -8.63
N GLU A 62 3.35 1.85 -7.99
CA GLU A 62 3.69 0.50 -8.37
C GLU A 62 2.56 -0.46 -7.97
N ARG A 63 2.24 -1.41 -8.85
CA ARG A 63 1.18 -2.41 -8.64
C ARG A 63 1.52 -3.40 -7.52
N THR A 64 2.81 -3.66 -7.32
CA THR A 64 3.32 -4.70 -6.43
C THR A 64 4.50 -4.12 -5.64
N ILE A 65 4.53 -4.35 -4.33
CA ILE A 65 5.59 -3.88 -3.42
C ILE A 65 6.10 -5.10 -2.66
N ASP A 66 7.40 -5.41 -2.80
CA ASP A 66 7.99 -6.60 -2.17
C ASP A 66 7.90 -6.53 -0.64
N ILE A 67 7.61 -7.68 -0.02
CA ILE A 67 7.66 -7.85 1.43
C ILE A 67 9.12 -8.07 1.81
N PRO A 68 9.70 -7.28 2.74
CA PRO A 68 11.06 -7.49 3.20
C PRO A 68 11.29 -8.88 3.81
N GLU A 69 12.50 -9.41 3.65
CA GLU A 69 12.99 -10.65 4.28
C GLU A 69 13.19 -10.52 5.81
#